data_AF-A0AA36HH95-F1
#
_entry.id   AF-A0AA36HH95-F1
#
_cell.length_a   1.000
_cell.length_b   1.000
_cell.length_c   1.000
_cell.angle_alpha   90.00
_cell.angle_beta   90.00
_cell.angle_gamma   90.00
#
_symmetry.space_group_name_H-M   'P 1'
#
loop_
_entity.id
_entity.type
_entity.pdbx_description
1 polymer ?
#
loop_
_entity_poly.entity_id
_entity_poly.type
_entity_poly.pdbx_seq_one_letter_code
_entity_poly.pdbx_strand_id
1 'polypeptide(L)' 'MWYGLKVDVWAAGVITYILLCGFPPFVSPSNNQEELFDKILSGHFEFISPFWDVVSSSRRYRTAKRY' A
#
# COMPACT_ATOMS: atom_id res chain seq x y z
N MET A 1 -23.67 -5.72 -8.02
CA MET A 1 -22.80 -4.86 -8.87
C MET A 1 -21.87 -3.94 -8.08
N TRP A 2 -21.58 -4.18 -6.80
CA TRP A 2 -20.80 -3.26 -5.93
C TRP A 2 -19.43 -3.79 -5.47
N TYR A 3 -19.01 -4.96 -5.98
CA TYR A 3 -17.67 -5.51 -5.70
C TYR A 3 -16.57 -4.84 -6.55
N GLY A 4 -16.91 -4.29 -7.71
CA GLY A 4 -15.94 -3.66 -8.63
C GLY A 4 -15.17 -2.51 -7.96
N LEU A 5 -15.88 -1.49 -7.47
CA LEU A 5 -15.22 -0.28 -6.93
C LEU A 5 -14.23 -0.57 -5.80
N LYS A 6 -14.56 -1.49 -4.88
CA LYS A 6 -13.65 -1.84 -3.78
C LYS A 6 -12.40 -2.56 -4.28
N VAL A 7 -12.57 -3.46 -5.26
CA VAL A 7 -11.47 -4.18 -5.92
C VAL A 7 -10.61 -3.20 -6.72
N ASP A 8 -11.22 -2.24 -7.41
CA ASP A 8 -10.52 -1.20 -8.17
C ASP A 8 -9.67 -0.31 -7.26
N VAL A 9 -10.20 0.10 -6.10
CA VAL A 9 -9.44 0.89 -5.11
C VAL A 9 -8.28 0.07 -4.52
N TRP A 10 -8.49 -1.22 -4.25
CA TRP A 10 -7.43 -2.11 -3.78
C TRP A 10 -6.31 -2.25 -4.83
N ALA A 11 -6.68 -2.52 -6.09
CA ALA A 11 -5.74 -2.64 -7.19
C ALA A 11 -4.98 -1.31 -7.45
N ALA A 12 -5.67 -0.17 -7.39
CA ALA A 12 -5.05 1.15 -7.51
C ALA A 12 -4.01 1.39 -6.41
N GLY A 13 -4.27 0.91 -5.18
CA GLY A 13 -3.30 0.96 -4.08
C GLY A 13 -2.02 0.15 -4.37
N VAL A 14 -2.17 -1.08 -4.87
CA VAL A 14 -1.04 -1.94 -5.26
C VAL A 14 -0.21 -1.31 -6.38
N ILE A 15 -0.87 -0.79 -7.42
CA ILE A 15 -0.20 -0.10 -8.54
C ILE A 15 0.55 1.13 -8.04
N THR A 16 -0.10 1.96 -7.21
CA THR A 16 0.53 3.17 -6.64
C THR A 16 1.77 2.80 -5.82
N TYR A 17 1.71 1.71 -5.04
CA TYR A 17 2.86 1.23 -4.28
C TYR A 17 4.03 0.87 -5.20
N ILE A 18 3.76 0.15 -6.29
CA ILE A 18 4.80 -0.22 -7.26
C ILE A 18 5.39 1.02 -7.92
N LEU A 19 4.58 2.01 -8.27
CA LEU A 19 5.05 3.26 -8.89
C LEU A 19 5.95 4.08 -7.96
N LEU A 20 5.70 4.05 -6.65
CA LEU A 20 6.48 4.80 -5.67
C LEU A 20 7.74 4.06 -5.19
N CYS A 21 7.62 2.76 -4.93
CA CYS A 21 8.69 1.96 -4.32
C CYS A 21 9.53 1.18 -5.35
N GLY A 22 8.97 0.90 -6.54
CA GLY A 22 9.62 0.09 -7.59
C GLY A 22 9.50 -1.43 -7.41
N PHE A 23 8.76 -1.91 -6.41
CA PHE A 23 8.56 -3.34 -6.11
C PHE A 23 7.15 -3.60 -5.57
N PRO A 24 6.62 -4.84 -5.68
CA PRO A 24 5.30 -5.17 -5.18
C PRO A 24 5.23 -5.13 -3.65
N PRO A 25 4.08 -4.73 -3.07
CA PRO A 25 3.89 -4.65 -1.61
C PRO A 25 3.88 -6.01 -0.90
N PHE A 26 3.62 -7.10 -1.65
CA PHE A 26 3.59 -8.46 -1.12
C PHE A 26 4.63 -9.32 -1.82
N VAL A 27 5.48 -9.97 -1.02
CA VAL A 27 6.51 -10.90 -1.50
C VAL A 27 6.62 -12.10 -0.56
N SER A 28 6.87 -13.28 -1.11
CA SER A 28 7.26 -14.47 -0.35
C SER A 28 8.78 -14.62 -0.38
N PRO A 29 9.48 -14.54 0.77
CA PRO A 29 10.93 -14.76 0.83
C PRO A 29 11.35 -16.14 0.28
N SER A 30 10.51 -17.15 0.54
CA SER A 30 10.73 -18.54 0.11
C SER A 30 10.20 -18.83 -1.31
N ASN A 31 9.70 -17.81 -2.03
CA ASN A 31 8.99 -17.94 -3.30
C ASN A 31 7.80 -18.94 -3.27
N ASN A 32 7.21 -19.15 -2.10
CA ASN A 32 6.03 -19.97 -1.88
C ASN A 32 4.75 -19.16 -2.23
N GLN A 33 3.89 -19.73 -3.07
CA GLN A 33 2.66 -19.08 -3.49
C GLN A 33 1.62 -18.99 -2.36
N GLU A 34 1.52 -20.00 -1.51
CA GLU A 34 0.57 -20.02 -0.38
C GLU A 34 0.88 -18.89 0.60
N GLU A 35 2.15 -18.75 0.99
CA GLU A 35 2.60 -17.63 1.85
C GLU A 35 2.33 -16.26 1.21
N LEU A 36 2.50 -16.15 -0.12
CA LEU A 36 2.20 -14.92 -0.85
C LEU A 36 0.69 -14.60 -0.81
N PHE A 37 -0.16 -15.60 -1.03
CA PHE A 37 -1.61 -15.44 -0.99
C PHE A 37 -2.09 -15.08 0.42
N ASP A 38 -1.53 -15.67 1.46
CA ASP A 38 -1.86 -15.32 2.85
C ASP A 38 -1.50 -13.86 3.17
N LYS A 39 -0.37 -13.37 2.65
CA LYS A 39 -0.01 -11.95 2.77
C LYS A 39 -0.96 -11.03 2.02
N ILE A 40 -1.38 -11.42 0.81
CA ILE A 40 -2.36 -10.68 0.00
C ILE A 40 -3.72 -10.63 0.73
N LEU A 41 -4.19 -11.76 1.24
CA LEU A 41 -5.48 -11.89 1.93
C LEU A 41 -5.49 -11.18 3.27
N SER A 42 -4.38 -11.23 4.01
CA SER A 42 -4.24 -10.52 5.28
C SER A 42 -4.06 -9.00 5.09
N GLY A 43 -3.63 -8.55 3.91
CA GLY A 43 -3.44 -7.14 3.61
C GLY A 43 -2.29 -6.49 4.39
N HIS A 44 -1.36 -7.29 4.94
CA HIS A 44 -0.19 -6.77 5.64
C HIS A 44 0.91 -6.35 4.66
N PHE A 45 1.16 -5.05 4.58
CA PHE A 45 2.27 -4.46 3.85
C PHE A 45 2.82 -3.26 4.63
N GLU A 46 4.07 -2.89 4.36
CA GLU A 46 4.75 -1.80 5.06
C GLU A 46 4.96 -0.59 4.15
N PHE A 47 4.72 0.60 4.71
CA PHE A 47 5.03 1.87 4.06
C PHE A 47 6.48 2.24 4.33
N ILE A 48 7.35 1.92 3.38
CA ILE A 48 8.79 2.06 3.56
C ILE A 48 9.23 3.52 3.33
N SER A 49 10.01 4.04 4.28
CA SER A 49 10.73 5.32 4.15
C SER A 49 11.94 5.13 3.21
N PRO A 50 12.26 6.09 2.32
CA PRO A 50 11.68 7.44 2.20
C PRO A 50 10.53 7.56 1.18
N PHE A 51 10.17 6.48 0.48
CA PHE A 51 9.25 6.51 -0.66
C PHE A 51 7.87 7.09 -0.30
N TRP A 52 7.39 6.80 0.90
CA TRP A 52 6.08 7.26 1.40
C TRP A 52 6.15 8.53 2.26
N ASP A 53 7.34 9.04 2.57
CA ASP A 53 7.50 10.19 3.46
C ASP A 53 6.99 11.48 2.81
N VAL A 54 7.28 11.67 1.52
CA VAL A 54 6.81 12.82 0.72
C VAL A 54 5.28 12.87 0.61
N VAL A 55 4.62 11.72 0.47
CA VAL A 55 3.15 11.62 0.43
C VAL A 55 2.54 11.87 1.81
N SER A 56 3.17 11.35 2.87
CA SER A 56 2.69 11.53 4.26
C SER A 56 2.87 12.97 4.78
N SER A 57 3.88 13.68 4.27
CA SER A 57 4.19 15.08 4.63
C SER A 57 3.04 16.03 4.28
N SER A 58 2.30 15.73 3.22
CA SER A 58 1.10 16.48 2.80
C SER A 58 -0.08 16.33 3.78
N ARG A 59 -0.06 15.35 4.70
CA ARG A 59 -1.11 15.16 5.71
C ARG A 59 -0.79 15.82 7.05
N ARG A 60 0.49 16.12 7.30
CA ARG A 60 1.00 16.63 8.59
C ARG A 60 0.80 18.15 8.78
N TYR A 61 0.59 18.91 7.70
CA TYR A 61 0.40 20.38 7.79
C TYR A 61 -1.03 20.84 8.09
N ARG A 62 -2.04 19.94 8.08
CA ARG A 62 -3.46 20.30 8.34
C ARG A 62 -3.91 20.16 9.80
N THR A 63 -3.08 19.62 10.69
CA THR A 63 -3.38 19.51 12.13
C THR A 63 -2.70 20.59 12.99
N ALA A 64 -1.89 21.48 12.40
CA ALA A 64 -1.15 22.52 13.13
C ALA A 64 -1.74 23.95 13.01
N LYS A 65 -3.01 24.10 12.59
CA LYS A 65 -3.74 25.39 12.61
C LYS A 65 -5.09 25.26 13.32
N ARG A 66 -5.05 24.82 14.57
CA ARG A 66 -6.19 24.92 15.50
C ARG A 66 -5.67 25.22 16.90
N TYR A 67 -4.98 26.36 17.02
CA TYR A 67 -4.80 27.14 18.24
C TYR A 67 -5.02 28.60 17.87
#